data_AF-A0A9N9UFQ2-F1
#
_entry.id   AF-A0A9N9UFQ2-F1
#
_cell.length_a   1.000
_cell.length_b   1.000
_cell.length_c   1.000
_cell.angle_alpha   90.00
_cell.angle_beta   90.00
_cell.angle_gamma   90.00
#
_symmetry.space_group_name_H-M   'P 1'
#
loop_
_entity.id
_entity.type
_entity.pdbx_description
1 polymer ?
#
loop_
_entity_poly.entity_id
_entity_poly.type
_entity_poly.pdbx_seq_one_letter_code
_entity_poly.pdbx_strand_id
1 'polypeptide(L)'
;MARFVQSALTGDPKYIGDYAGTYGNVLTCPGNHYRRGKNRKFWGWGVSAICEECYISFAKGTALEGRFALKGDPDPKGRMCDMYSPRMRKLYLEACETGDLEGFLAIGNQRHEVWCATIAVCDRIQSDMQMAAFEANRLRSSSMFYNFLGHSVDNTMGHSYTVGNSYAGYGHANDYLLTGATMAKQAQEASNEATNLSGPARMAMLRRQWAEVE
;
A
#
# COMPACT_ATOMS: atom_id res chain seq x y z
N MET A 1 16.31 -14.94 13.38
CA MET A 1 16.79 -15.27 14.74
C MET A 1 17.18 -16.74 14.88
N ALA A 2 16.40 -17.72 14.40
CA ALA A 2 16.70 -19.14 14.59
C ALA A 2 18.10 -19.60 14.10
N ARG A 3 18.58 -19.14 12.93
CA ARG A 3 19.89 -19.55 12.39
C ARG A 3 21.09 -18.92 13.10
N PHE A 4 20.92 -17.70 13.63
CA PHE A 4 21.92 -17.07 14.49
C PHE A 4 22.06 -17.83 15.82
N VAL A 5 20.93 -18.17 16.44
CA VAL A 5 20.91 -19.00 17.66
C VAL A 5 21.53 -20.37 17.38
N GLN A 6 21.21 -21.01 16.25
CA GLN A 6 21.78 -22.29 15.88
C GLN A 6 23.31 -22.22 15.70
N SER A 7 23.82 -21.20 15.00
CA SER A 7 25.26 -20.97 14.85
C SER A 7 25.95 -20.68 16.19
N ALA A 8 25.33 -19.89 17.06
CA ALA A 8 25.85 -19.60 18.40
C ALA A 8 25.88 -20.84 19.30
N LEU A 9 24.90 -21.74 19.18
CA LEU A 9 24.82 -22.98 19.95
C LEU A 9 25.79 -24.06 19.44
N THR A 10 26.01 -24.14 18.13
CA THR A 10 26.92 -25.14 17.52
C THR A 10 28.35 -24.65 17.38
N GLY A 11 28.59 -23.33 17.46
CA GLY A 11 29.89 -22.72 17.17
C GLY A 11 30.28 -22.72 15.69
N ASP A 12 29.39 -23.17 14.79
CA ASP A 12 29.66 -23.26 13.35
C ASP A 12 29.11 -22.02 12.61
N PRO A 13 29.97 -21.16 12.02
CA PRO A 13 29.55 -19.98 11.28
C PRO A 13 28.89 -20.30 9.94
N LYS A 14 29.01 -21.54 9.41
CA LYS A 14 28.42 -21.94 8.14
C LYS A 14 26.91 -21.73 8.10
N TYR A 15 26.21 -21.97 9.21
CA TYR A 15 24.76 -21.75 9.28
C TYR A 15 24.34 -20.31 8.98
N ILE A 16 25.16 -19.33 9.37
CA ILE A 16 24.92 -17.91 9.04
C ILE A 16 25.42 -17.63 7.62
N GLY A 17 26.59 -18.15 7.24
CA GLY A 17 27.17 -17.96 5.90
C GLY A 17 26.26 -18.46 4.78
N ASP A 18 25.72 -19.67 4.89
CA ASP A 18 24.83 -20.28 3.92
C ASP A 18 23.49 -19.54 3.85
N TYR A 19 22.97 -19.11 5.01
CA TYR A 19 21.76 -18.29 5.07
C TYR A 19 21.98 -16.94 4.39
N ALA A 20 23.09 -16.25 4.68
CA ALA A 20 23.44 -14.98 4.07
C ALA A 20 23.70 -15.11 2.57
N GLY A 21 24.35 -16.19 2.13
CA GLY A 21 24.55 -16.48 0.70
C GLY A 21 23.25 -16.73 -0.05
N THR A 22 22.28 -17.36 0.60
CA THR A 22 20.97 -17.67 -0.03
C THR A 22 19.99 -16.50 0.03
N TYR A 23 19.89 -15.82 1.17
CA TYR A 23 18.87 -14.81 1.44
C TYR A 23 19.40 -13.37 1.48
N GLY A 24 20.71 -13.15 1.42
CA GLY A 24 21.30 -11.81 1.55
C GLY A 24 20.82 -10.81 0.49
N ASN A 25 20.47 -11.30 -0.70
CA ASN A 25 19.90 -10.50 -1.78
C ASN A 25 18.39 -10.75 -2.00
N VAL A 26 17.77 -11.57 -1.15
CA VAL A 26 16.35 -11.95 -1.29
C VAL A 26 15.52 -11.03 -0.41
N LEU A 27 14.62 -10.28 -1.05
CA LEU A 27 13.73 -9.38 -0.34
C LEU A 27 12.60 -10.16 0.35
N THR A 28 12.25 -9.74 1.57
CA THR A 28 11.14 -10.32 2.35
C THR A 28 9.82 -10.30 1.59
N CYS A 29 9.03 -11.36 1.67
CA CYS A 29 7.80 -11.60 0.94
C CYS A 29 6.88 -10.37 0.96
N PRO A 30 6.36 -9.95 -0.22
CA PRO A 30 5.47 -8.80 -0.30
C PRO A 30 4.11 -9.03 0.36
N GLY A 31 3.74 -10.28 0.65
CA GLY A 31 2.44 -10.64 1.20
C GLY A 31 1.32 -10.31 0.21
N ASN A 32 0.22 -9.77 0.72
CA ASN A 32 -0.89 -9.25 -0.08
C ASN A 32 -0.69 -7.80 -0.54
N HIS A 33 0.47 -7.18 -0.28
CA HIS A 33 0.77 -5.80 -0.67
C HIS A 33 1.48 -5.75 -2.02
N TYR A 34 0.72 -5.63 -3.11
CA TYR A 34 1.27 -5.66 -4.47
C TYR A 34 2.37 -4.61 -4.72
N ARG A 35 2.28 -3.43 -4.09
CA ARG A 35 3.31 -2.37 -4.17
C ARG A 35 4.67 -2.81 -3.65
N ARG A 36 4.71 -3.66 -2.62
CA ARG A 36 5.96 -4.24 -2.11
C ARG A 36 6.56 -5.22 -3.11
N GLY A 37 5.75 -5.80 -4.00
CA GLY A 37 6.16 -6.71 -5.06
C GLY A 37 6.70 -6.02 -6.32
N LYS A 38 6.71 -4.69 -6.40
CA LYS A 38 7.17 -3.96 -7.59
C LYS A 38 8.64 -4.25 -7.92
N ASN A 39 8.94 -4.48 -9.19
CA ASN A 39 10.27 -4.80 -9.73
C ASN A 39 10.90 -6.06 -9.11
N ARG A 40 10.10 -6.94 -8.50
CA ARG A 40 10.60 -8.20 -7.92
C ARG A 40 10.43 -9.34 -8.90
N LYS A 41 11.26 -10.36 -8.71
CA LYS A 41 11.21 -11.62 -9.44
C LYS A 41 10.09 -12.51 -8.89
N PHE A 42 9.33 -13.10 -9.81
CA PHE A 42 8.26 -14.04 -9.47
C PHE A 42 8.37 -15.36 -10.23
N TRP A 43 7.85 -16.41 -9.62
CA TRP A 43 7.67 -17.76 -10.16
C TRP A 43 6.17 -18.12 -10.18
N GLY A 44 5.79 -19.18 -10.88
CA GLY A 44 4.41 -19.67 -10.92
C GLY A 44 3.72 -19.44 -12.27
N TRP A 45 2.44 -19.07 -12.29
CA TRP A 45 1.57 -19.12 -13.49
C TRP A 45 0.88 -17.80 -13.83
N GLY A 46 1.45 -16.68 -13.39
CA GLY A 46 0.86 -15.36 -13.59
C GLY A 46 -0.29 -15.09 -12.61
N VAL A 47 -1.34 -15.90 -12.65
CA VAL A 47 -2.51 -15.81 -11.77
C VAL A 47 -2.22 -16.27 -10.34
N SER A 48 -1.28 -17.21 -10.20
CA SER A 48 -0.63 -17.56 -8.96
C SER A 48 0.86 -17.24 -9.07
N ALA A 49 1.31 -16.21 -8.36
CA ALA A 49 2.66 -15.70 -8.31
C ALA A 49 3.35 -16.01 -6.97
N ILE A 50 4.58 -16.49 -7.07
CA ILE A 50 5.43 -16.89 -5.94
C ILE A 50 6.63 -15.94 -5.91
N CYS A 51 6.77 -15.15 -4.86
CA CYS A 51 7.95 -14.28 -4.73
C CYS A 51 9.22 -15.10 -4.46
N GLU A 52 10.39 -14.49 -4.66
CA GLU A 52 11.70 -15.15 -4.47
C GLU A 52 11.87 -15.83 -3.11
N GLU A 53 11.48 -15.17 -2.01
CA GLU A 53 11.58 -15.78 -0.67
C GLU A 53 10.71 -17.04 -0.54
N CYS A 54 9.45 -16.98 -0.96
CA CYS A 54 8.54 -18.13 -0.90
C CYS A 54 8.92 -19.22 -1.92
N TYR A 55 9.52 -18.85 -3.04
CA TYR A 55 10.05 -19.83 -3.99
C TYR A 55 11.17 -20.63 -3.34
N ILE A 56 12.21 -19.95 -2.83
CA ILE A 56 13.38 -20.61 -2.22
C ILE A 56 13.00 -21.42 -0.97
N SER A 57 12.14 -20.87 -0.11
CA SER A 57 11.80 -21.47 1.18
C SER A 57 10.71 -22.55 1.13
N PHE A 58 9.91 -22.61 0.06
CA PHE A 58 8.72 -23.47 0.00
C PHE A 58 8.50 -24.14 -1.36
N ALA A 59 8.50 -23.40 -2.47
CA ALA A 59 8.05 -23.96 -3.76
C ALA A 59 9.17 -24.63 -4.58
N LYS A 60 10.44 -24.37 -4.28
CA LYS A 60 11.59 -24.96 -4.97
C LYS A 60 11.68 -26.46 -4.70
N GLY A 61 11.88 -27.25 -5.75
CA GLY A 61 11.96 -28.72 -5.71
C GLY A 61 10.61 -29.43 -5.68
N THR A 62 9.50 -28.72 -5.75
CA THR A 62 8.16 -29.32 -5.71
C THR A 62 7.75 -29.89 -7.06
N ALA A 63 6.79 -30.82 -7.05
CA ALA A 63 6.35 -31.54 -8.25
C ALA A 63 5.86 -30.61 -9.38
N LEU A 64 5.32 -29.44 -9.04
CA LEU A 64 4.79 -28.48 -10.01
C LEU A 64 5.82 -27.44 -10.46
N GLU A 65 7.03 -27.37 -9.88
CA GLU A 65 8.06 -26.38 -10.23
C GLU A 65 8.41 -26.39 -11.72
N GLY A 66 8.56 -27.58 -12.30
CA GLY A 66 8.88 -27.73 -13.73
C GLY A 66 7.81 -27.15 -14.67
N ARG A 67 6.59 -26.93 -14.16
CA ARG A 67 5.45 -26.40 -14.91
C ARG A 67 5.29 -24.89 -14.76
N PHE A 68 6.13 -24.20 -13.99
CA PHE A 68 6.04 -22.74 -13.84
C PHE A 68 6.21 -22.02 -15.19
N ALA A 69 5.31 -21.09 -15.48
CA ALA A 69 5.39 -20.18 -16.61
C ALA A 69 6.33 -18.99 -16.30
N LEU A 70 6.27 -18.45 -15.08
CA LEU A 70 7.18 -17.44 -14.58
C LEU A 70 8.39 -18.11 -13.94
N LYS A 71 9.62 -17.68 -14.30
CA LYS A 71 10.87 -18.31 -13.84
C LYS A 71 11.86 -17.29 -13.30
N GLY A 72 11.40 -16.46 -12.38
CA GLY A 72 12.16 -15.34 -11.83
C GLY A 72 12.03 -14.07 -12.65
N ASP A 73 10.93 -13.93 -13.38
CA ASP A 73 10.67 -12.77 -14.22
C ASP A 73 10.34 -11.54 -13.36
N PRO A 74 10.95 -10.38 -13.63
CA PRO A 74 10.66 -9.16 -12.89
C PRO A 74 9.29 -8.61 -13.30
N ASP A 75 8.47 -8.23 -12.32
CA ASP A 75 7.20 -7.55 -12.60
C ASP A 75 7.28 -6.04 -12.29
N PRO A 76 7.20 -5.15 -13.30
CA PRO A 76 7.30 -3.71 -13.09
C PRO A 76 6.06 -3.09 -12.42
N LYS A 77 4.91 -3.75 -12.46
CA LYS A 77 3.67 -3.32 -11.79
C LYS A 77 3.62 -3.84 -10.35
N GLY A 78 4.25 -4.98 -10.10
CA GLY A 78 4.26 -5.67 -8.81
C GLY A 78 3.04 -6.57 -8.62
N ARG A 79 3.23 -7.63 -7.84
CA ARG A 79 2.20 -8.62 -7.51
C ARG A 79 2.18 -8.93 -6.02
N MET A 80 1.04 -9.42 -5.54
CA MET A 80 1.00 -10.17 -4.30
C MET A 80 1.71 -11.52 -4.47
N CYS A 81 2.16 -12.11 -3.36
CA CYS A 81 2.58 -13.50 -3.36
C CYS A 81 1.39 -14.39 -2.98
N ASP A 82 1.18 -15.52 -3.64
CA ASP A 82 0.11 -16.44 -3.22
C ASP A 82 0.58 -17.36 -2.10
N MET A 83 1.87 -17.67 -2.09
CA MET A 83 2.51 -18.53 -1.08
C MET A 83 2.81 -17.81 0.24
N TYR A 84 2.33 -16.58 0.49
CA TYR A 84 2.35 -16.07 1.88
C TYR A 84 1.20 -16.67 2.70
N SER A 85 0.08 -17.02 2.06
CA SER A 85 -1.11 -17.53 2.74
C SER A 85 -0.90 -19.00 3.14
N PRO A 86 -1.08 -19.37 4.42
CA PRO A 86 -1.02 -20.77 4.85
C PRO A 86 -2.04 -21.66 4.12
N ARG A 87 -3.25 -21.15 3.88
CA ARG A 87 -4.29 -21.85 3.11
C ARG A 87 -3.83 -22.14 1.69
N MET A 88 -3.28 -21.14 1.00
CA MET A 88 -2.76 -21.33 -0.36
C MET A 88 -1.59 -22.31 -0.43
N ARG A 89 -0.71 -22.31 0.58
CA ARG A 89 0.36 -23.33 0.66
C ARG A 89 -0.20 -24.73 0.80
N LYS A 90 -1.23 -24.93 1.61
CA LYS A 90 -1.89 -26.24 1.76
C LYS A 90 -2.47 -26.72 0.43
N LEU A 91 -3.25 -25.87 -0.24
CA LEU A 91 -3.84 -26.17 -1.56
C LEU A 91 -2.76 -26.44 -2.63
N TYR A 92 -1.65 -25.72 -2.57
CA TYR A 92 -0.52 -25.93 -3.46
C TYR A 92 0.14 -27.31 -3.25
N LEU A 93 0.30 -27.75 -2.00
CA LEU A 93 0.83 -29.09 -1.70
C LEU A 93 -0.14 -30.18 -2.15
N GLU A 94 -1.44 -30.02 -1.90
CA GLU A 94 -2.47 -30.95 -2.40
C GLU A 94 -2.42 -31.06 -3.93
N ALA A 95 -2.23 -29.94 -4.64
CA ALA A 95 -2.04 -29.94 -6.09
C ALA A 95 -0.73 -30.61 -6.54
N CYS A 96 0.34 -30.49 -5.74
CA CYS A 96 1.59 -31.22 -6.01
C CYS A 96 1.42 -32.74 -5.84
N GLU A 97 0.63 -33.18 -4.88
CA GLU A 97 0.37 -34.61 -4.61
C GLU A 97 -0.57 -35.23 -5.66
N THR A 98 -1.62 -34.51 -6.04
CA THR A 98 -2.66 -34.98 -6.97
C THR A 98 -2.33 -34.71 -8.44
N GLY A 99 -1.45 -33.76 -8.72
CA GLY A 99 -1.16 -33.27 -10.07
C GLY A 99 -2.20 -32.28 -10.62
N ASP A 100 -3.22 -31.93 -9.83
CA ASP A 100 -4.33 -31.03 -10.22
C ASP A 100 -3.90 -29.55 -10.21
N LEU A 101 -3.11 -29.18 -11.24
CA LEU A 101 -2.71 -27.79 -11.43
C LEU A 101 -3.93 -26.90 -11.78
N GLU A 102 -4.88 -27.41 -12.56
CA GLU A 102 -5.99 -26.60 -13.06
C GLU A 102 -6.93 -26.18 -11.91
N GLY A 103 -7.26 -27.11 -11.01
CA GLY A 103 -8.02 -26.81 -9.80
C GLY A 103 -7.32 -25.77 -8.91
N PHE A 104 -6.01 -25.89 -8.73
CA PHE A 104 -5.23 -24.91 -7.98
C PHE A 104 -5.26 -23.51 -8.62
N LEU A 105 -5.08 -23.42 -9.93
CA LEU A 105 -5.11 -22.14 -10.64
C LEU A 105 -6.51 -21.52 -10.66
N ALA A 106 -7.57 -22.32 -10.71
CA ALA A 106 -8.94 -21.84 -10.59
C ALA A 106 -9.18 -21.18 -9.23
N ILE A 107 -8.71 -21.79 -8.14
CA ILE A 107 -8.78 -21.20 -6.79
C ILE A 107 -7.93 -19.93 -6.70
N GLY A 108 -6.72 -19.95 -7.27
CA GLY A 108 -5.85 -18.77 -7.33
C GLY A 108 -6.51 -17.59 -8.06
N ASN A 109 -7.18 -17.85 -9.18
CA ASN A 109 -7.95 -16.85 -9.92
C ASN A 109 -9.09 -16.27 -9.09
N GLN A 110 -9.92 -17.12 -8.49
CA GLN A 110 -11.03 -16.66 -7.64
C GLN A 110 -10.51 -15.78 -6.48
N ARG A 111 -9.41 -16.19 -5.85
CA ARG A 111 -8.78 -15.41 -4.79
C ARG A 111 -8.25 -14.07 -5.30
N HIS A 112 -7.67 -14.02 -6.50
CA HIS A 112 -7.20 -12.79 -7.11
C HIS A 112 -8.34 -11.80 -7.39
N GLU A 113 -9.50 -12.29 -7.87
CA GLU A 113 -10.70 -11.48 -8.07
C GLU A 113 -11.19 -10.84 -6.76
N VAL A 114 -11.26 -11.63 -5.68
CA VAL A 114 -11.63 -11.12 -4.36
C VAL A 114 -10.61 -10.11 -3.85
N TRP A 115 -9.30 -10.35 -4.05
CA TRP A 115 -8.26 -9.40 -3.68
C TRP A 115 -8.41 -8.05 -4.40
N CYS A 116 -8.67 -8.09 -5.72
CA CYS A 116 -8.92 -6.90 -6.54
C CYS A 116 -10.15 -6.12 -6.06
N ALA A 117 -11.22 -6.82 -5.67
CA ALA A 117 -12.44 -6.21 -5.15
C ALA A 117 -12.29 -5.65 -3.72
N THR A 118 -11.29 -6.12 -2.94
CA THR A 118 -11.17 -5.83 -1.50
C THR A 118 -9.90 -5.04 -1.16
N ILE A 119 -8.73 -5.69 -1.14
CA ILE A 119 -7.46 -5.11 -0.67
C ILE A 119 -6.99 -4.01 -1.60
N ALA A 120 -7.08 -4.19 -2.92
CA ALA A 120 -6.72 -3.13 -3.87
C ALA A 120 -7.61 -1.88 -3.71
N VAL A 121 -8.89 -2.07 -3.36
CA VAL A 121 -9.81 -0.98 -3.07
C VAL A 121 -9.46 -0.29 -1.75
N CYS A 122 -9.08 -1.04 -0.71
CA CYS A 122 -8.59 -0.47 0.55
C CYS A 122 -7.36 0.40 0.33
N ASP A 123 -6.41 -0.07 -0.48
CA ASP A 123 -5.20 0.66 -0.84
C ASP A 123 -5.49 1.99 -1.55
N ARG A 124 -6.55 2.04 -2.37
CA ARG A 124 -7.03 3.26 -3.02
C ARG A 124 -7.68 4.22 -2.01
N ILE A 125 -8.60 3.74 -1.18
CA ILE A 125 -9.27 4.57 -0.15
C ILE A 125 -8.22 5.22 0.75
N GLN A 126 -7.22 4.46 1.19
CA GLN A 126 -6.14 4.99 2.02
C GLN A 126 -5.33 6.08 1.29
N SER A 127 -5.05 5.90 0.00
CA SER A 127 -4.35 6.90 -0.83
C SER A 127 -5.18 8.18 -0.96
N ASP A 128 -6.49 8.06 -1.19
CA ASP A 128 -7.40 9.20 -1.32
C ASP A 128 -7.44 10.01 -0.02
N MET A 129 -7.55 9.34 1.13
CA MET A 129 -7.49 9.98 2.45
C MET A 129 -6.16 10.70 2.69
N GLN A 130 -5.03 10.10 2.28
CA GLN A 130 -3.71 10.72 2.40
C GLN A 130 -3.58 11.96 1.52
N MET A 131 -4.10 11.93 0.29
CA MET A 131 -4.10 13.08 -0.61
C MET A 131 -4.99 14.21 -0.09
N ALA A 132 -6.19 13.91 0.41
CA ALA A 132 -7.07 14.90 1.03
C ALA A 132 -6.43 15.57 2.26
N ALA A 133 -5.75 14.78 3.10
CA ALA A 133 -5.02 15.31 4.25
C ALA A 133 -3.82 16.19 3.83
N PHE A 134 -3.10 15.79 2.78
CA PHE A 134 -2.01 16.58 2.20
C PHE A 134 -2.51 17.91 1.65
N GLU A 135 -3.61 17.89 0.90
CA GLU A 135 -4.23 19.08 0.33
C GLU A 135 -4.71 20.04 1.43
N ALA A 136 -5.36 19.52 2.47
CA ALA A 136 -5.75 20.31 3.63
C ALA A 136 -4.54 20.99 4.28
N ASN A 137 -3.42 20.28 4.44
CA ASN A 137 -2.20 20.86 4.99
C ASN A 137 -1.58 21.93 4.08
N ARG A 138 -1.56 21.68 2.77
CA ARG A 138 -1.08 22.64 1.77
C ARG A 138 -1.88 23.94 1.82
N LEU A 139 -3.21 23.85 1.82
CA LEU A 139 -4.12 25.00 1.89
C LEU A 139 -3.98 25.77 3.20
N ARG A 140 -3.78 25.09 4.35
CA ARG A 140 -3.49 25.77 5.63
C ARG A 140 -2.20 26.58 5.54
N SER A 141 -1.13 26.00 4.97
CA SER A 141 0.14 26.72 4.82
C SER A 141 0.00 27.94 3.91
N SER A 142 -0.71 27.81 2.79
CA SER A 142 -0.97 28.95 1.90
C SER A 142 -1.86 30.01 2.56
N SER A 143 -2.88 29.59 3.32
CA SER A 143 -3.72 30.51 4.10
C SER A 143 -2.89 31.35 5.08
N MET A 144 -1.97 30.72 5.83
CA MET A 144 -1.07 31.43 6.75
C MET A 144 -0.19 32.45 6.02
N PHE A 145 0.36 32.07 4.87
CA PHE A 145 1.18 32.97 4.05
C PHE A 145 0.40 34.21 3.59
N TYR A 146 -0.81 34.01 3.05
CA TYR A 146 -1.65 35.11 2.59
C TYR A 146 -2.17 35.99 3.73
N ASN A 147 -2.49 35.41 4.89
CA ASN A 147 -2.84 36.17 6.08
C ASN A 147 -1.66 37.05 6.54
N PHE A 148 -0.44 36.50 6.56
CA PHE A 148 0.76 37.26 6.90
C PHE A 148 0.98 38.45 5.96
N LEU A 149 0.92 38.22 4.64
CA LEU A 149 1.03 39.28 3.64
C LEU A 149 -0.05 40.34 3.80
N GLY A 150 -1.30 39.91 3.98
CA GLY A 150 -2.44 40.81 4.16
C GLY A 150 -2.28 41.72 5.36
N HIS A 151 -1.88 41.19 6.51
CA HIS A 151 -1.60 42.01 7.70
C HIS A 151 -0.39 42.92 7.50
N SER A 152 0.67 42.47 6.83
CA SER A 152 1.84 43.31 6.57
C SER A 152 1.51 44.53 5.69
N VAL A 153 0.71 44.32 4.64
CA VAL A 153 0.27 45.40 3.74
C VAL A 153 -0.66 46.35 4.49
N ASP A 154 -1.64 45.83 5.22
CA ASP A 154 -2.59 46.65 5.97
C ASP A 154 -1.90 47.49 7.06
N ASN A 155 -0.95 46.92 7.79
CA ASN A 155 -0.18 47.66 8.81
C ASN A 155 0.71 48.76 8.19
N THR A 156 1.11 48.63 6.92
CA THR A 156 2.01 49.59 6.26
C THR A 156 1.24 50.69 5.51
N MET A 157 0.16 50.31 4.82
CA MET A 157 -0.57 51.18 3.90
C MET A 157 -1.97 51.57 4.41
N GLY A 158 -2.50 50.83 5.39
CA GLY A 158 -3.90 50.89 5.78
C GLY A 158 -4.85 50.42 4.66
N HIS A 159 -6.14 50.56 4.92
CA HIS A 159 -7.21 50.32 3.95
C HIS A 159 -8.33 51.35 4.14
N SER A 160 -9.01 51.70 3.04
CA SER A 160 -10.16 52.61 3.06
C SER A 160 -11.50 51.91 2.82
N TYR A 161 -11.45 50.66 2.35
CA TYR A 161 -12.60 49.80 2.09
C TYR A 161 -12.27 48.36 2.45
N THR A 162 -13.30 47.56 2.67
CA THR A 162 -13.16 46.12 2.91
C THR A 162 -13.61 45.32 1.70
N VAL A 163 -12.99 44.17 1.47
CA VAL A 163 -13.34 43.20 0.43
C VAL A 163 -14.03 41.97 1.02
N GLY A 164 -14.68 41.19 0.17
CA GLY A 164 -15.46 40.05 0.62
C GLY A 164 -16.16 39.28 -0.49
N ASN A 165 -16.52 38.03 -0.20
CA ASN A 165 -17.39 37.24 -1.05
C ASN A 165 -18.26 36.27 -0.21
N SER A 166 -19.27 35.66 -0.84
CA SER A 166 -20.19 34.73 -0.16
C SER A 166 -19.51 33.45 0.36
N TYR A 167 -18.38 33.05 -0.23
CA TYR A 167 -17.67 31.85 0.16
C TYR A 167 -16.81 32.07 1.41
N ALA A 168 -15.98 33.11 1.46
CA ALA A 168 -15.01 33.40 2.52
C ALA A 168 -15.50 34.44 3.56
N GLY A 169 -16.66 35.06 3.32
CA GLY A 169 -17.20 36.12 4.16
C GLY A 169 -16.78 37.51 3.70
N TYR A 170 -17.38 38.52 4.32
CA TYR A 170 -17.15 39.94 4.03
C TYR A 170 -16.41 40.63 5.18
N GLY A 171 -15.78 41.78 4.88
CA GLY A 171 -15.12 42.61 5.89
C GLY A 171 -13.61 42.42 6.00
N HIS A 172 -12.96 41.86 4.97
CA HIS A 172 -11.50 41.68 4.93
C HIS A 172 -10.81 42.98 4.53
N ALA A 173 -9.72 43.36 5.19
CA ALA A 173 -9.04 44.64 4.93
C ALA A 173 -8.42 44.74 3.52
N ASN A 174 -8.05 43.61 2.91
CA ASN A 174 -7.50 43.56 1.55
C ASN A 174 -7.68 42.16 0.92
N ASP A 175 -7.35 42.05 -0.36
CA ASP A 175 -7.52 40.82 -1.15
C ASP A 175 -6.65 39.64 -0.66
N TYR A 176 -5.50 39.92 -0.03
CA TYR A 176 -4.66 38.86 0.55
C TYR A 176 -5.34 38.20 1.75
N LEU A 177 -5.96 38.98 2.64
CA LEU A 177 -6.75 38.43 3.74
C LEU A 177 -7.97 37.65 3.25
N LEU A 178 -8.66 38.14 2.20
CA LEU A 178 -9.76 37.41 1.57
C LEU A 178 -9.28 36.07 0.98
N THR A 179 -8.12 36.06 0.33
CA THR A 179 -7.50 34.84 -0.21
C THR A 179 -7.12 33.87 0.91
N GLY A 180 -6.53 34.38 1.99
CA GLY A 180 -6.18 33.60 3.19
C GLY A 180 -7.40 32.95 3.83
N ALA A 181 -8.50 33.70 3.99
CA ALA A 181 -9.77 33.20 4.52
C ALA A 181 -10.44 32.16 3.59
N THR A 182 -10.36 32.38 2.28
CA THR A 182 -10.83 31.41 1.26
C THR A 182 -10.09 30.08 1.40
N MET A 183 -8.76 30.12 1.45
CA MET A 183 -7.93 28.92 1.60
C MET A 183 -8.13 28.23 2.95
N ALA A 184 -8.40 28.98 4.03
CA ALA A 184 -8.73 28.41 5.32
C ALA A 184 -10.02 27.56 5.28
N LYS A 185 -11.07 28.05 4.59
CA LYS A 185 -12.31 27.28 4.40
C LYS A 185 -12.10 26.06 3.52
N GLN A 186 -11.40 26.20 2.39
CA GLN A 186 -11.05 25.07 1.53
C GLN A 186 -10.24 24.00 2.29
N ALA A 187 -9.32 24.42 3.16
CA ALA A 187 -8.55 23.51 4.00
C ALA A 187 -9.43 22.74 4.99
N GLN A 188 -10.45 23.39 5.54
CA GLN A 188 -11.41 22.74 6.45
C GLN A 188 -12.27 21.72 5.70
N GLU A 189 -12.75 22.06 4.50
CA GLU A 189 -13.51 21.15 3.63
C GLU A 189 -12.69 19.90 3.26
N ALA A 190 -11.46 20.10 2.77
CA ALA A 190 -10.54 18.99 2.46
C ALA A 190 -10.19 18.15 3.70
N SER A 191 -10.04 18.79 4.87
CA SER A 191 -9.81 18.09 6.13
C SER A 191 -10.99 17.22 6.54
N ASN A 192 -12.22 17.71 6.37
CA ASN A 192 -13.44 16.96 6.69
C ASN A 192 -13.57 15.72 5.80
N GLU A 193 -13.24 15.85 4.51
CA GLU A 193 -13.19 14.74 3.57
C GLU A 193 -12.14 13.69 3.98
N ALA A 194 -10.94 14.13 4.37
CA ALA A 194 -9.88 13.25 4.85
C ALA A 194 -10.26 12.47 6.13
N THR A 195 -11.06 13.08 7.01
CA THR A 195 -11.52 12.48 8.27
C THR A 195 -12.88 11.78 8.16
N ASN A 196 -13.47 11.69 6.97
CA ASN A 196 -14.79 11.10 6.80
C ASN A 196 -14.78 9.62 7.23
N LEU A 197 -15.59 9.29 8.24
CA LEU A 197 -15.65 7.97 8.88
C LEU A 197 -16.07 6.83 7.93
N SER A 198 -16.67 7.17 6.79
CA SER A 198 -17.09 6.19 5.76
C SER A 198 -15.92 5.44 5.12
N GLY A 199 -14.76 6.08 4.96
CA GLY A 199 -13.57 5.47 4.36
C GLY A 199 -13.03 4.30 5.22
N PRO A 200 -12.66 4.55 6.48
CA PRO A 200 -12.21 3.51 7.41
C PRO A 200 -13.23 2.40 7.64
N ALA A 201 -14.53 2.74 7.77
CA ALA A 201 -15.59 1.76 7.94
C ALA A 201 -15.72 0.82 6.73
N ARG A 202 -15.67 1.39 5.51
CA ARG A 202 -15.65 0.61 4.27
C ARG A 202 -14.41 -0.27 4.15
N MET A 203 -13.24 0.25 4.48
CA MET A 203 -12.00 -0.54 4.52
C MET A 203 -12.10 -1.72 5.49
N ALA A 204 -12.70 -1.53 6.67
CA ALA A 204 -12.91 -2.59 7.64
C ALA A 204 -13.82 -3.71 7.10
N MET A 205 -14.92 -3.34 6.42
CA MET A 205 -15.80 -4.30 5.74
C MET A 205 -15.06 -5.11 4.66
N LEU A 206 -14.31 -4.44 3.79
CA LEU A 206 -13.56 -5.09 2.71
C LEU A 206 -12.46 -6.03 3.25
N ARG A 207 -11.80 -5.64 4.35
CA ARG A 207 -10.80 -6.52 5.01
C ARG A 207 -11.42 -7.77 5.62
N ARG A 208 -12.68 -7.70 6.09
CA ARG A 208 -13.40 -8.90 6.55
C ARG A 208 -13.70 -9.84 5.40
N GLN A 209 -14.15 -9.33 4.25
CA GLN A 209 -14.37 -10.13 3.04
C GLN A 209 -13.07 -10.81 2.57
N TRP A 210 -11.93 -10.13 2.65
CA TRP A 210 -10.63 -10.76 2.36
C TRP A 210 -10.28 -11.88 3.35
N ALA A 211 -10.58 -11.69 4.64
CA ALA A 211 -10.29 -12.69 5.66
C ALA A 211 -11.10 -14.00 5.48
N GLU A 212 -12.25 -13.96 4.81
CA GLU A 212 -13.05 -15.16 4.51
C GLU A 212 -12.39 -16.07 3.46
N VAL A 213 -11.52 -15.52 2.61
CA VAL A 213 -10.81 -16.26 1.55
C VAL A 213 -9.37 -16.64 1.91
N GLU A 214 -8.89 -16.22 3.09
CA GLU A 214 -7.53 -16.49 3.58
C GLU A 214 -7.41 -17.69 4.51
#